data_AF-A0A9N8ETL6-F1
#
_entry.id   AF-A0A9N8ETL6-F1
#
_cell.length_a   1.000
_cell.length_b   1.000
_cell.length_c   1.000
_cell.angle_alpha   90.00
_cell.angle_beta   90.00
_cell.angle_gamma   90.00
#
_symmetry.space_group_name_H-M   'P 1'
#
loop_
_entity.id
_entity.type
_entity.pdbx_description
1 polymer ?
#
loop_
_entity_poly.entity_id
_entity_poly.type
_entity_poly.pdbx_seq_one_letter_code
_entity_poly.pdbx_strand_id
1 'polypeptide(L)'
;MVEVMNLISVGIPNHPVNGSLEHRLSGNLHVSLGGVTSEQVLVLLELNDVSISSGSACNSVSTGPSHVVHALGIGPEMIGCTLRVGEGRFTKQEDIA
;
A
#
# COMPACT_ATOMS: atom_id res chain seq x y z
N MET A 1 -12.40 -2.42 -3.78
CA MET A 1 -11.26 -2.91 -2.96
C MET A 1 -10.96 -4.37 -3.18
N VAL A 2 -11.99 -5.23 -3.33
CA VAL A 2 -11.77 -6.64 -3.67
C VAL A 2 -11.01 -6.80 -4.99
N GLU A 3 -11.31 -5.99 -5.99
CA GLU A 3 -10.63 -6.04 -7.30
C GLU A 3 -9.18 -5.56 -7.24
N VAL A 4 -8.90 -4.43 -6.58
CA VAL A 4 -7.52 -3.99 -6.30
C VAL A 4 -6.72 -5.12 -5.64
N MET A 5 -7.29 -5.78 -4.64
CA MET A 5 -6.63 -6.89 -3.95
C MET A 5 -6.37 -8.09 -4.88
N ASN A 6 -7.30 -8.40 -5.78
CA ASN A 6 -7.10 -9.44 -6.79
C ASN A 6 -6.00 -9.08 -7.79
N LEU A 7 -5.96 -7.84 -8.28
CA LEU A 7 -4.93 -7.37 -9.20
C LEU A 7 -3.53 -7.43 -8.57
N ILE A 8 -3.41 -6.98 -7.32
CA ILE A 8 -2.15 -7.09 -6.57
C ILE A 8 -1.77 -8.57 -6.39
N SER A 9 -2.73 -9.45 -6.13
CA SER A 9 -2.49 -10.90 -6.01
C SER A 9 -2.00 -11.54 -7.30
N VAL A 10 -2.46 -11.07 -8.46
CA VAL A 10 -2.02 -11.56 -9.78
C VAL A 10 -0.62 -11.05 -10.10
N GLY A 11 -0.33 -9.77 -9.85
CA GLY A 11 0.96 -9.17 -10.17
C GLY A 11 2.08 -9.54 -9.19
N ILE A 12 1.75 -9.66 -7.90
CA ILE A 12 2.70 -9.89 -6.81
C ILE A 12 2.12 -10.97 -5.88
N PRO A 13 2.36 -12.26 -6.17
CA PRO A 13 1.90 -13.35 -5.32
C PRO A 13 2.60 -13.30 -3.96
N ASN A 14 1.91 -13.78 -2.92
CA ASN A 14 2.41 -13.85 -1.54
C ASN A 14 2.74 -12.50 -0.89
N HIS A 15 1.91 -11.48 -1.09
CA HIS A 15 2.01 -10.21 -0.38
C HIS A 15 1.20 -10.26 0.94
N PRO A 16 1.79 -9.91 2.09
CA PRO A 16 1.04 -9.77 3.33
C PRO A 16 0.16 -8.51 3.30
N VAL A 17 -1.08 -8.66 3.78
CA VAL A 17 -1.96 -7.54 4.12
C VAL A 17 -1.64 -7.12 5.57
N ASN A 18 -1.35 -5.83 5.73
CA ASN A 18 -0.96 -5.24 7.00
C ASN A 18 -2.21 -4.80 7.79
N GLY A 19 -2.53 -5.53 8.87
CA GLY A 19 -3.71 -5.28 9.70
C GLY A 19 -4.83 -6.30 9.49
N SER A 20 -6.04 -5.98 9.95
CA SER A 20 -7.17 -6.90 9.89
C SER A 20 -7.85 -6.90 8.53
N LEU A 21 -8.18 -8.09 8.01
CA LEU A 21 -9.02 -8.25 6.81
C LEU A 21 -10.51 -8.03 7.11
N GLU A 22 -10.94 -8.32 8.34
CA GLU A 22 -12.34 -8.23 8.78
C GLU A 22 -12.66 -6.85 9.38
N HIS A 23 -11.70 -6.24 10.07
CA HIS A 23 -11.87 -5.00 10.81
C HIS A 23 -10.95 -3.89 10.26
N ARG A 24 -11.26 -3.42 9.05
CA ARG A 24 -10.59 -2.29 8.41
C ARG A 24 -11.59 -1.27 7.87
N LEU A 25 -11.12 -0.04 7.66
CA LEU A 25 -11.93 1.00 7.03
C LEU A 25 -12.28 0.57 5.59
N SER A 26 -13.54 0.76 5.20
CA SER A 26 -13.96 0.51 3.81
C SER A 26 -13.15 1.37 2.85
N GLY A 27 -12.65 0.77 1.77
CA GLY A 27 -11.77 1.45 0.82
C GLY A 27 -10.33 1.62 1.30
N ASN A 28 -9.93 1.03 2.43
CA ASN A 28 -8.52 0.99 2.84
C ASN A 28 -7.90 -0.39 2.61
N LEU A 29 -6.72 -0.40 1.97
CA LEU A 29 -5.86 -1.57 1.85
C LEU A 29 -4.44 -1.15 2.16
N HIS A 30 -3.84 -1.81 3.15
CA HIS A 30 -2.43 -1.62 3.51
C HIS A 30 -1.73 -2.96 3.27
N VAL A 31 -0.70 -2.97 2.43
CA VAL A 31 0.00 -4.19 1.99
C VAL A 31 1.50 -3.97 1.98
N SER A 32 2.26 -5.05 2.11
CA SER A 32 3.72 -5.02 1.89
C SER A 32 4.07 -5.83 0.65
N LEU A 33 4.79 -5.22 -0.30
CA LEU A 33 5.14 -5.84 -1.58
C LEU A 33 6.61 -6.24 -1.59
N GLY A 34 6.90 -7.47 -1.18
CA GLY A 34 8.29 -7.95 -1.09
C GLY A 34 9.01 -7.86 -2.44
N GLY A 35 10.26 -7.38 -2.41
CA GLY A 35 11.12 -7.31 -3.60
C GLY A 35 11.01 -6.03 -4.43
N VAL A 36 10.12 -5.10 -4.07
CA VAL A 36 10.02 -3.77 -4.69
C VAL A 36 9.86 -2.71 -3.60
N THR A 37 10.59 -1.61 -3.68
CA THR A 37 10.44 -0.53 -2.69
C THR A 37 9.18 0.28 -2.96
N SER A 38 8.60 0.84 -1.91
CA SER A 38 7.38 1.66 -2.00
C SER A 38 7.57 2.88 -2.91
N GLU A 39 8.78 3.45 -2.94
CA GLU A 39 9.18 4.56 -3.80
C GLU A 39 9.21 4.16 -5.28
N GLN A 40 9.69 2.95 -5.60
CA GLN A 40 9.68 2.44 -6.98
C GLN A 40 8.25 2.28 -7.48
N VAL A 41 7.36 1.75 -6.64
CA VAL A 41 5.95 1.60 -7.00
C VAL A 41 5.26 2.95 -7.13
N LEU A 42 5.55 3.91 -6.25
CA LEU A 42 5.03 5.28 -6.34
C LEU A 42 5.39 5.94 -7.66
N VAL A 43 6.66 5.90 -8.06
CA VAL A 43 7.12 6.48 -9.34
C VAL A 43 6.41 5.82 -10.52
N LEU A 44 6.25 4.49 -10.50
CA LEU A 44 5.54 3.77 -11.57
C LEU A 44 4.06 4.17 -11.65
N LEU A 45 3.41 4.37 -10.51
CA LEU A 45 1.98 4.72 -10.46
C LEU A 45 1.72 6.19 -10.78
N GLU A 46 2.62 7.09 -10.39
CA GLU A 46 2.57 8.50 -10.81
C GLU A 46 2.60 8.64 -12.34
N LEU A 47 3.38 7.79 -13.03
CA LEU A 47 3.41 7.74 -14.49
C LEU A 47 2.12 7.24 -15.13
N ASN A 48 1.23 6.60 -14.34
CA ASN A 48 -0.07 6.09 -14.79
C ASN A 48 -1.23 6.90 -14.21
N ASP A 49 -0.98 8.13 -13.73
CA ASP A 49 -1.99 9.00 -13.10
C ASP A 49 -2.70 8.37 -11.87
N VAL A 50 -2.05 7.41 -11.21
CA VAL A 50 -2.58 6.75 -10.01
C VAL A 50 -1.89 7.32 -8.76
N SER A 51 -2.69 7.88 -7.84
CA SER A 51 -2.19 8.40 -6.56
C SER A 51 -2.36 7.37 -5.45
N ILE A 52 -1.24 6.95 -4.85
CA ILE A 52 -1.22 6.11 -3.64
C ILE A 52 -0.25 6.68 -2.59
N SER A 53 -0.23 6.07 -1.41
CA SER A 53 0.62 6.50 -0.29
C SER A 53 1.62 5.40 0.07
N SER A 54 2.91 5.72 0.18
CA SER A 54 3.88 4.86 0.88
C SER A 54 3.84 5.17 2.38
N GLY A 55 3.77 4.13 3.22
CA GLY A 55 3.84 4.27 4.68
C GLY A 55 2.67 5.00 5.39
N SER A 56 2.89 5.33 6.68
CA SER A 56 1.85 5.81 7.61
C SER A 56 1.80 7.33 7.84
N ALA A 57 2.73 8.12 7.31
CA ALA A 57 2.75 9.56 7.51
C ALA A 57 3.54 10.26 6.40
N CYS A 58 3.13 11.48 6.06
CA CYS A 58 3.83 12.36 5.14
C CYS A 58 5.33 12.45 5.51
N ASN A 59 6.23 12.22 4.56
CA ASN A 59 7.68 12.31 4.71
C ASN A 59 8.16 13.75 4.96
N SER A 60 7.74 14.40 6.06
CA SER A 60 8.11 15.78 6.34
C SER A 60 9.32 15.94 7.25
N VAL A 61 9.65 15.04 8.20
CA VAL A 61 10.81 15.27 9.12
C VAL A 61 11.44 13.99 9.73
N SER A 62 11.21 12.79 9.20
CA SER A 62 11.81 11.56 9.79
C SER A 62 12.45 10.70 8.72
N THR A 63 13.79 10.66 8.69
CA THR A 63 14.61 9.78 7.83
C THR A 63 14.65 8.34 8.36
N GLY A 64 13.52 7.86 8.89
CA GLY A 64 13.42 6.55 9.53
C GLY A 64 12.15 5.80 9.11
N PRO A 65 12.14 4.46 9.28
CA PRO A 65 10.96 3.64 9.02
C PRO A 65 9.74 4.16 9.77
N SER A 66 8.55 3.99 9.19
CA SER A 66 7.30 4.36 9.87
C SER A 66 7.20 3.65 11.23
N HIS A 67 7.05 4.44 12.29
CA HIS A 67 6.86 3.93 13.65
C HIS A 67 5.57 3.11 13.79
N VAL A 68 4.53 3.41 12.99
CA VAL A 68 3.28 2.65 12.97
C VAL A 68 3.47 1.30 12.28
N VAL A 69 4.13 1.28 11.13
CA VAL A 69 4.44 0.03 10.41
C VAL A 69 5.32 -0.88 11.26
N HIS A 70 6.30 -0.30 11.96
CA HIS A 70 7.10 -1.03 12.94
C HIS A 70 6.26 -1.59 14.10
N ALA A 71 5.32 -0.80 14.64
CA ALA A 71 4.41 -1.25 15.71
C ALA A 71 3.45 -2.36 15.28
N LEU A 72 3.16 -2.49 13.97
CA LEU A 72 2.41 -3.62 13.40
C LEU A 72 3.22 -4.92 13.36
N GLY A 73 4.50 -4.91 13.77
CA GLY A 73 5.36 -6.09 13.77
C GLY A 73 5.87 -6.49 12.38
N ILE A 74 5.83 -5.57 11.42
CA ILE A 74 6.33 -5.80 10.06
C ILE A 74 7.86 -5.81 10.11
N GLY A 75 8.46 -6.87 9.55
CA GLY A 75 9.91 -7.06 9.53
C GLY A 75 10.65 -5.91 8.84
N PRO A 76 11.88 -5.60 9.26
CA PRO A 76 12.64 -4.44 8.78
C PRO A 76 12.84 -4.47 7.26
N GLU A 77 12.96 -5.64 6.63
CA GLU A 77 13.06 -5.77 5.18
C GLU A 77 11.77 -5.37 4.43
N MET A 78 10.61 -5.45 5.08
CA MET A 78 9.31 -5.17 4.48
C MET A 78 8.82 -3.74 4.73
N ILE A 79 9.37 -3.02 5.71
CA ILE A 79 8.89 -1.67 6.06
C ILE A 79 8.99 -0.70 4.88
N GLY A 80 10.11 -0.73 4.15
CA GLY A 80 10.33 0.09 2.95
C GLY A 80 9.52 -0.35 1.74
N CYS A 81 8.79 -1.46 1.84
CA CYS A 81 7.99 -2.05 0.76
C CYS A 81 6.48 -1.90 1.02
N THR A 82 6.09 -1.04 1.97
CA THR A 82 4.69 -0.88 2.38
C THR A 82 3.94 0.18 1.57
N LEU A 83 2.73 -0.17 1.14
CA LEU A 83 1.84 0.71 0.39
C LEU A 83 0.44 0.73 1.00
N ARG A 84 -0.15 1.91 0.97
CA ARG A 84 -1.54 2.12 1.36
C ARG A 84 -2.33 2.62 0.15
N VAL A 85 -3.29 1.80 -0.26
CA VAL A 85 -4.26 2.12 -1.30
C VAL A 85 -5.57 2.59 -0.64
N GLY A 86 -6.09 3.68 -1.16
CA GLY A 86 -7.34 4.30 -0.72
C GLY A 86 -8.32 4.41 -1.87
N GLU A 87 -9.50 3.84 -1.71
CA GLU A 87 -10.65 4.09 -2.58
C GLU A 87 -11.59 5.06 -1.88
N GLY A 88 -12.07 6.05 -2.63
CA GLY A 88 -12.96 7.08 -2.12
C GLY A 88 -14.26 7.18 -2.91
N ARG A 89 -15.12 8.12 -2.52
CA ARG A 89 -16.42 8.41 -3.17
C ARG A 89 -16.35 8.70 -4.68
N PHE A 90 -15.18 9.08 -5.17
CA PHE A 90 -14.94 9.43 -6.56
C PHE A 90 -14.14 8.38 -7.33
N THR A 91 -13.70 7.32 -6.66
CA THR A 91 -13.07 6.19 -7.33
C THR A 91 -14.13 5.48 -8.14
N LYS A 92 -13.87 5.34 -9.43
CA LYS A 92 -14.72 4.65 -10.39
C LYS A 92 -14.13 3.29 -10.74
N GLN A 93 -14.95 2.46 -11.37
CA GLN A 93 -14.52 1.14 -11.83
C GLN A 93 -13.38 1.21 -12.87
N GLU A 94 -13.38 2.26 -13.70
CA GLU A 94 -12.33 2.52 -14.69
C GLU A 94 -10.96 2.78 -14.06
N ASP A 95 -10.91 3.23 -12.80
CA ASP A 95 -9.67 3.50 -12.08
C ASP A 95 -9.03 2.23 -11.48
N ILE A 96 -9.75 1.10 -11.48
CA ILE A 96 -9.38 -0.17 -10.83
C ILE A 96 -9.26 -1.32 -11.86
N ALA A 97 -9.39 -1.02 -13.15
CA ALA A 97 -9.45 -2.02 -14.23
C ALA A 97 -8.08 -2.44 -14.77
#